data_AF-A0A835I6Z8-F1
#
_entry.id   AF-A0A835I6Z8-F1
#
_cell.length_a   1.000
_cell.length_b   1.000
_cell.length_c   1.000
_cell.angle_alpha   90.00
_cell.angle_beta   90.00
_cell.angle_gamma   90.00
#
_symmetry.space_group_name_H-M   'P 1'
#
loop_
_entity.id
_entity.type
_entity.pdbx_description
1 polymer ?
#
loop_
_entity_poly.entity_id
_entity_poly.type
_entity_poly.pdbx_seq_one_letter_code
_entity_poly.pdbx_strand_id
1 'polypeptide(L)'
;MTSRVMMILLEERLYRNIFASHFAALAIIFPWTSGNLFHVAWQGNFESWVQDPLHVRPIAHAIWDPHFGQPAVEAFTRGGAMGQSEYSLFRVYRWWYTIGALMKIFIFGALFLLFLSAISLIAGWLHLQPKWKPKRFVVKNAESRLNHHLSTIRVSSLAWMGHLVHATIPASRESTLGGIISYLYYRIPKG
;
A
#
# COMPACT_ATOMS: atom_id res chain seq x y z
N MET A 1 39.60 -10.78 28.47
CA MET A 1 38.65 -9.78 27.94
C MET A 1 37.83 -9.23 29.09
N THR A 2 37.82 -7.91 29.32
CA THR A 2 37.08 -7.27 30.41
C THR A 2 35.57 -7.22 30.09
N SER A 3 34.70 -7.33 31.11
CA SER A 3 33.23 -7.38 30.94
C SER A 3 32.65 -6.19 30.15
N ARG A 4 33.31 -5.01 30.23
CA ARG A 4 32.93 -3.80 29.48
C ARG A 4 33.08 -3.93 27.96
N VAL A 5 34.13 -4.60 27.48
CA VAL A 5 34.35 -4.77 26.03
C VAL A 5 33.31 -5.74 25.46
N MET A 6 33.01 -6.82 26.19
CA MET A 6 31.97 -7.78 25.82
C MET A 6 30.58 -7.12 25.78
N MET A 7 30.26 -6.25 26.75
CA MET A 7 29.00 -5.51 26.78
C MET A 7 28.82 -4.59 25.56
N ILE A 8 29.87 -3.86 25.16
CA ILE A 8 29.82 -2.96 23.99
C ILE A 8 29.60 -3.75 22.70
N LEU A 9 30.29 -4.89 22.52
CA LEU A 9 30.12 -5.73 21.33
C LEU A 9 28.71 -6.34 21.24
N LEU A 10 28.14 -6.73 22.38
CA LEU A 10 26.77 -7.22 22.45
C LEU A 10 25.76 -6.11 22.09
N GLU A 11 25.95 -4.91 22.62
CA GLU A 11 25.12 -3.75 22.32
C GLU A 11 25.14 -3.41 20.82
N GLU A 12 26.31 -3.36 20.19
CA GLU A 12 26.43 -3.09 18.75
C GLU A 12 25.74 -4.17 17.91
N ARG A 13 25.89 -5.45 18.30
CA ARG A 13 25.21 -6.57 17.63
C ARG A 13 23.70 -6.45 17.76
N LEU A 14 23.21 -6.10 18.94
CA LEU A 14 21.78 -5.89 19.21
C LEU A 14 21.21 -4.78 18.31
N TYR A 15 21.81 -3.59 18.32
CA TYR A 15 21.34 -2.48 17.49
C TYR A 15 21.39 -2.79 15.99
N ARG A 16 22.45 -3.47 15.53
CA ARG A 16 22.55 -3.88 14.13
C ARG A 16 21.42 -4.84 13.73
N ASN A 17 21.14 -5.83 14.56
CA ASN A 17 20.07 -6.79 14.30
C ASN A 17 18.71 -6.11 14.32
N ILE A 18 18.43 -5.26 15.32
CA ILE A 18 17.19 -4.47 15.39
C ILE A 18 17.03 -3.62 14.12
N PHE A 19 18.08 -2.92 13.69
CA PHE A 19 18.04 -2.08 12.50
C PHE A 19 17.72 -2.90 11.24
N ALA A 20 18.36 -4.04 11.03
CA ALA A 20 18.05 -4.94 9.91
C ALA A 20 16.62 -5.51 9.99
N SER A 21 16.12 -5.81 11.19
CA SER A 21 14.73 -6.26 11.39
C SER A 21 13.70 -5.20 11.00
N HIS A 22 14.00 -3.91 11.12
CA HIS A 22 13.08 -2.85 10.65
C HIS A 22 12.96 -2.87 9.11
N PHE A 23 14.05 -3.11 8.39
CA PHE A 23 14.00 -3.30 6.94
C PHE A 23 13.24 -4.58 6.55
N ALA A 24 13.39 -5.66 7.31
CA ALA A 24 12.60 -6.87 7.10
C ALA A 24 11.10 -6.62 7.34
N ALA A 25 10.74 -5.81 8.34
CA ALA A 25 9.34 -5.42 8.57
C ALA A 25 8.78 -4.61 7.39
N LEU A 26 9.53 -3.65 6.85
CA LEU A 26 9.15 -2.93 5.63
C LEU A 26 8.98 -3.88 4.44
N ALA A 27 9.87 -4.86 4.29
CA ALA A 27 9.80 -5.87 3.24
C ALA A 27 8.60 -6.85 3.39
N ILE A 28 7.88 -6.83 4.51
CA ILE A 28 6.61 -7.56 4.70
C ILE A 28 5.42 -6.63 4.43
N ILE A 29 5.47 -5.40 4.95
CA ILE A 29 4.40 -4.41 4.80
C ILE A 29 4.20 -4.04 3.32
N PHE A 30 5.28 -3.82 2.56
CA PHE A 30 5.17 -3.44 1.15
C PHE A 30 4.54 -4.52 0.27
N PRO A 31 4.95 -5.81 0.31
CA PRO A 31 4.27 -6.87 -0.44
C PRO A 31 2.84 -7.12 0.03
N TRP A 32 2.55 -7.01 1.32
CA TRP A 32 1.16 -7.09 1.79
C TRP A 32 0.29 -6.00 1.16
N THR A 33 0.79 -4.76 1.14
CA THR A 33 0.07 -3.63 0.53
C THR A 33 -0.02 -3.77 -0.99
N SER A 34 1.04 -4.27 -1.63
CA SER A 34 1.07 -4.60 -3.05
C SER A 34 0.04 -5.67 -3.42
N GLY A 35 -0.07 -6.74 -2.62
CA GLY A 35 -1.05 -7.80 -2.81
C GLY A 35 -2.49 -7.28 -2.76
N ASN A 36 -2.80 -6.37 -1.82
CA ASN A 36 -4.10 -5.71 -1.77
C ASN A 36 -4.43 -4.96 -3.07
N LEU A 37 -3.47 -4.18 -3.60
CA LEU A 37 -3.65 -3.48 -4.88
C LEU A 37 -3.79 -4.45 -6.05
N PHE A 38 -2.95 -5.49 -6.09
CA PHE A 38 -2.93 -6.47 -7.16
C PHE A 38 -4.21 -7.29 -7.23
N HIS A 39 -4.67 -7.84 -6.11
CA HIS A 39 -5.91 -8.63 -6.06
C HIS A 39 -7.12 -7.80 -6.48
N VAL A 40 -7.20 -6.54 -6.07
CA VAL A 40 -8.30 -5.67 -6.48
C VAL A 40 -8.19 -5.27 -7.95
N ALA A 41 -6.99 -5.02 -8.46
CA ALA A 41 -6.79 -4.74 -9.88
C ALA A 41 -7.12 -5.94 -10.78
N TRP A 42 -6.87 -7.16 -10.31
CA TRP A 42 -7.06 -8.38 -11.08
C TRP A 42 -8.47 -8.97 -10.95
N GLN A 43 -9.01 -9.05 -9.74
CA GLN A 43 -10.23 -9.78 -9.41
C GLN A 43 -11.30 -8.90 -8.74
N GLY A 44 -10.96 -7.65 -8.42
CA GLY A 44 -11.87 -6.72 -7.77
C GLY A 44 -12.84 -6.04 -8.73
N ASN A 45 -13.82 -5.37 -8.16
CA ASN A 45 -14.85 -4.60 -8.88
C ASN A 45 -14.80 -3.09 -8.57
N PHE A 46 -13.62 -2.52 -8.32
CA PHE A 46 -13.49 -1.13 -7.89
C PHE A 46 -14.07 -0.12 -8.88
N GLU A 47 -13.93 -0.33 -10.19
CA GLU A 47 -14.57 0.52 -11.21
C GLU A 47 -16.10 0.57 -11.06
N SER A 48 -16.74 -0.60 -10.94
CA SER A 48 -18.18 -0.70 -10.73
C SER A 48 -18.59 -0.14 -9.36
N TRP A 49 -17.77 -0.35 -8.33
CA TRP A 49 -18.01 0.17 -6.99
C TRP A 49 -17.95 1.69 -6.92
N VAL A 50 -17.04 2.34 -7.65
CA VAL A 50 -16.93 3.80 -7.71
C VAL A 50 -18.19 4.44 -8.32
N GLN A 51 -18.88 3.74 -9.24
CA GLN A 51 -20.11 4.24 -9.87
C GLN A 51 -21.31 4.21 -8.92
N ASP A 52 -21.40 3.20 -8.04
CA ASP A 52 -22.47 3.10 -7.05
C ASP A 52 -21.95 2.54 -5.71
N PRO A 53 -21.24 3.36 -4.91
CA PRO A 53 -20.57 2.91 -3.70
C PRO A 53 -21.53 2.60 -2.54
N LEU A 54 -22.81 2.93 -2.68
CA LEU A 54 -23.85 2.67 -1.67
C LEU A 54 -24.48 1.29 -1.83
N HIS A 55 -24.65 0.82 -3.06
CA HIS A 55 -25.33 -0.45 -3.32
C HIS A 55 -24.39 -1.56 -3.82
N VAL A 56 -23.27 -1.22 -4.46
CA VAL A 56 -22.27 -2.20 -4.88
C VAL A 56 -21.39 -2.58 -3.69
N ARG A 57 -21.21 -3.88 -3.47
CA ARG A 57 -20.31 -4.40 -2.43
C ARG A 57 -18.89 -4.52 -2.99
N PRO A 58 -17.86 -4.04 -2.28
CA PRO A 58 -16.48 -4.12 -2.75
C PRO A 58 -15.98 -5.57 -2.68
N ILE A 59 -15.31 -6.05 -3.73
CA ILE A 59 -14.69 -7.38 -3.79
C ILE A 59 -13.21 -7.29 -3.37
N ALA A 60 -12.78 -8.18 -2.47
CA ALA A 60 -11.37 -8.26 -2.06
C ALA A 60 -10.54 -9.09 -3.04
N HIS A 61 -10.89 -10.37 -3.21
CA HIS A 61 -10.28 -11.29 -4.16
C HIS A 61 -11.27 -12.43 -4.49
N ALA A 62 -10.97 -13.19 -5.53
CA ALA A 62 -11.70 -14.41 -5.84
C ALA A 62 -11.39 -15.49 -4.80
N ILE A 63 -12.36 -16.38 -4.56
CA ILE A 63 -12.19 -17.57 -3.75
C ILE A 63 -11.96 -18.74 -4.69
N TRP A 64 -10.91 -19.53 -4.44
CA TRP A 64 -10.67 -20.78 -5.13
C TRP A 64 -10.44 -21.89 -4.11
N ASP A 65 -11.51 -22.59 -3.75
CA ASP A 65 -11.47 -23.72 -2.81
C ASP A 65 -12.13 -24.97 -3.44
N PRO A 66 -11.34 -25.99 -3.82
CA PRO A 66 -11.85 -27.23 -4.40
C PRO A 66 -12.79 -28.03 -3.49
N HIS A 67 -12.81 -27.76 -2.18
CA HIS A 67 -13.66 -28.47 -1.23
C HIS A 67 -15.07 -27.90 -1.14
N PHE A 68 -15.34 -26.75 -1.79
CA PHE A 68 -16.65 -26.14 -1.77
C PHE A 68 -17.65 -26.94 -2.61
N GLY A 69 -18.71 -27.41 -1.96
CA GLY A 69 -19.88 -27.93 -2.66
C GLY A 69 -20.67 -26.81 -3.36
N GLN A 70 -21.54 -27.19 -4.30
CA GLN A 70 -22.46 -26.30 -5.03
C GLN A 70 -23.15 -25.23 -4.14
N PRO A 71 -23.72 -25.55 -2.95
CA PRO A 71 -24.36 -24.53 -2.13
C PRO A 71 -23.42 -23.42 -1.64
N ALA A 72 -22.15 -23.75 -1.35
CA ALA A 72 -21.15 -22.78 -0.96
C ALA A 72 -20.72 -21.92 -2.16
N VAL A 73 -20.54 -22.53 -3.34
CA VAL A 73 -20.24 -21.81 -4.58
C VAL A 73 -21.32 -20.75 -4.86
N GLU A 74 -22.60 -21.13 -4.79
CA GLU A 74 -23.71 -20.20 -4.99
C GLU A 74 -23.78 -19.11 -3.92
N ALA A 75 -23.46 -19.42 -2.66
CA ALA A 75 -23.45 -18.45 -1.57
C ALA A 75 -22.38 -17.37 -1.77
N PHE A 76 -21.18 -17.75 -2.24
CA PHE A 76 -20.05 -16.85 -2.44
C PHE A 76 -20.01 -16.18 -3.83
N THR A 77 -20.88 -16.57 -4.77
CA THR A 77 -20.99 -15.95 -6.11
C THR A 77 -22.05 -14.84 -6.17
N ARG A 78 -22.56 -14.38 -5.01
CA ARG A 78 -23.62 -13.37 -4.94
C ARG A 78 -23.11 -11.95 -5.25
N GLY A 79 -24.00 -11.09 -5.72
CA GLY A 79 -23.73 -9.64 -5.83
C GLY A 79 -23.01 -9.16 -7.10
N GLY A 80 -23.16 -9.87 -8.22
CA GLY A 80 -22.66 -9.43 -9.52
C GLY A 80 -21.19 -9.76 -9.81
N ALA A 81 -20.55 -10.58 -8.97
CA ALA A 81 -19.20 -11.09 -9.23
C ALA A 81 -19.22 -12.17 -10.33
N MET A 82 -18.17 -12.22 -11.18
CA MET A 82 -18.02 -13.26 -12.21
C MET A 82 -17.68 -14.64 -11.65
N GLY A 83 -17.51 -14.77 -10.32
CA GLY A 83 -17.20 -16.02 -9.63
C GLY A 83 -17.28 -15.86 -8.11
N GLN A 84 -16.91 -16.93 -7.39
CA GLN A 84 -16.86 -16.91 -5.94
C GLN A 84 -15.90 -15.82 -5.47
N SER A 85 -16.35 -14.93 -4.59
CA SER A 85 -15.54 -13.80 -4.15
C SER A 85 -15.82 -13.43 -2.71
N GLU A 86 -14.80 -12.89 -2.06
CA GLU A 86 -14.93 -12.33 -0.72
C GLU A 86 -15.22 -10.83 -0.80
N TYR A 87 -16.12 -10.34 0.04
CA TYR A 87 -16.36 -8.91 0.16
C TYR A 87 -15.31 -8.24 1.05
N SER A 88 -14.78 -7.10 0.61
CA SER A 88 -13.78 -6.34 1.37
C SER A 88 -14.38 -5.68 2.61
N LEU A 89 -14.00 -6.16 3.79
CA LEU A 89 -14.44 -5.63 5.09
C LEU A 89 -13.63 -4.40 5.55
N PHE A 90 -12.38 -4.25 5.08
CA PHE A 90 -11.42 -3.24 5.56
C PHE A 90 -11.62 -1.84 4.98
N ARG A 91 -12.69 -1.59 4.21
CA ARG A 91 -13.01 -0.27 3.62
C ARG A 91 -11.86 0.35 2.79
N VAL A 92 -10.90 -0.46 2.33
CA VAL A 92 -9.76 0.01 1.51
C VAL A 92 -10.22 0.68 0.21
N TYR A 93 -11.33 0.22 -0.35
CA TYR A 93 -12.02 0.86 -1.48
C TYR A 93 -12.39 2.33 -1.18
N ARG A 94 -12.94 2.61 0.01
CA ARG A 94 -13.30 3.98 0.39
C ARG A 94 -12.07 4.85 0.49
N TRP A 95 -10.99 4.33 1.08
CA TRP A 95 -9.74 5.08 1.17
C TRP A 95 -9.19 5.42 -0.21
N TRP A 96 -9.05 4.42 -1.10
CA TRP A 96 -8.58 4.62 -2.47
C TRP A 96 -9.46 5.57 -3.27
N TYR A 97 -10.77 5.49 -3.10
CA TYR A 97 -11.70 6.44 -3.70
C TYR A 97 -11.50 7.85 -3.19
N THR A 98 -11.39 8.04 -1.87
CA THR A 98 -11.19 9.37 -1.28
C THR A 98 -9.85 10.01 -1.62
N ILE A 99 -8.84 9.24 -2.02
CA ILE A 99 -7.54 9.79 -2.49
C ILE A 99 -7.49 9.98 -4.01
N GLY A 100 -8.59 9.70 -4.72
CA GLY A 100 -8.70 9.86 -6.18
C GLY A 100 -7.99 8.77 -6.99
N ALA A 101 -7.86 7.56 -6.45
CA ALA A 101 -7.18 6.47 -7.15
C ALA A 101 -8.04 5.93 -8.31
N LEU A 102 -7.36 5.56 -9.40
CA LEU A 102 -7.99 5.00 -10.61
C LEU A 102 -7.51 3.56 -10.80
N MET A 103 -8.35 2.64 -11.30
CA MET A 103 -7.97 1.24 -11.49
C MET A 103 -6.64 1.06 -12.23
N LYS A 104 -6.43 1.84 -13.29
CA LYS A 104 -5.20 1.82 -14.10
C LYS A 104 -3.91 2.03 -13.30
N ILE A 105 -3.94 2.68 -12.12
CA ILE A 105 -2.72 2.92 -11.32
C ILE A 105 -2.41 1.76 -10.36
N PHE A 106 -3.34 0.84 -10.11
CA PHE A 106 -3.18 -0.17 -9.06
C PHE A 106 -2.06 -1.17 -9.40
N ILE A 107 -1.97 -1.62 -10.66
CA ILE A 107 -0.89 -2.52 -11.10
C ILE A 107 0.47 -1.82 -10.99
N PHE A 108 0.58 -0.57 -11.44
CA PHE A 108 1.82 0.20 -11.30
C PHE A 108 2.20 0.42 -9.84
N GLY A 109 1.23 0.74 -8.98
CA GLY A 109 1.43 0.86 -7.53
C GLY A 109 1.88 -0.45 -6.88
N ALA A 110 1.28 -1.58 -7.27
CA ALA A 110 1.65 -2.89 -6.79
C ALA A 110 3.10 -3.24 -7.16
N LEU A 111 3.50 -3.01 -8.42
CA LEU A 111 4.87 -3.23 -8.89
C LEU A 111 5.87 -2.29 -8.19
N PHE A 112 5.51 -1.02 -8.01
CA PHE A 112 6.33 -0.04 -7.30
C PHE A 112 6.59 -0.48 -5.84
N LEU A 113 5.57 -0.98 -5.14
CA LEU A 113 5.72 -1.48 -3.78
C LEU A 113 6.56 -2.77 -3.70
N LEU A 114 6.45 -3.68 -4.68
CA LEU A 114 7.34 -4.84 -4.77
C LEU A 114 8.80 -4.42 -4.98
N PHE A 115 9.03 -3.41 -5.82
CA PHE A 115 10.35 -2.84 -6.02
C PHE A 115 10.92 -2.22 -4.73
N LEU A 116 10.11 -1.45 -3.98
CA LEU A 116 10.52 -0.93 -2.66
C LEU A 116 10.79 -2.04 -1.63
N SER A 117 10.04 -3.15 -1.69
CA SER A 117 10.32 -4.34 -0.86
C SER A 117 11.69 -4.93 -1.18
N ALA A 118 12.02 -5.12 -2.47
CA ALA A 118 13.32 -5.60 -2.89
C ALA A 118 14.46 -4.69 -2.43
N ILE A 119 14.30 -3.37 -2.56
CA ILE A 119 15.26 -2.39 -2.01
C ILE A 119 15.40 -2.55 -0.50
N SER A 120 14.30 -2.71 0.22
CA SER A 120 14.31 -2.86 1.69
C SER A 120 15.07 -4.12 2.12
N LEU A 121 14.86 -5.25 1.44
CA LEU A 121 15.61 -6.49 1.69
C LEU A 121 17.11 -6.30 1.43
N ILE A 122 17.47 -5.69 0.30
CA ILE A 122 18.87 -5.42 -0.05
C ILE A 122 19.50 -4.47 0.98
N ALA A 123 18.80 -3.41 1.40
CA ALA A 123 19.27 -2.47 2.40
C ALA A 123 19.47 -3.15 3.77
N GLY A 124 18.52 -3.98 4.21
CA GLY A 124 18.62 -4.77 5.43
C GLY A 124 19.82 -5.71 5.40
N TRP A 125 20.01 -6.45 4.31
CA TRP A 125 21.17 -7.33 4.10
C TRP A 125 22.49 -6.55 4.04
N LEU A 126 22.51 -5.41 3.35
CA LEU A 126 23.70 -4.57 3.21
C LEU A 126 24.16 -4.06 4.58
N HIS A 127 23.24 -3.59 5.42
CA HIS A 127 23.58 -3.08 6.75
C HIS A 127 23.99 -4.16 7.77
N LEU A 128 23.84 -5.44 7.43
CA LEU A 128 24.45 -6.54 8.18
C LEU A 128 25.92 -6.76 7.82
N GLN A 129 26.34 -6.36 6.61
CA GLN A 129 27.71 -6.56 6.14
C GLN A 129 28.71 -5.75 7.00
N PRO A 130 29.90 -6.31 7.32
CA PRO A 130 30.88 -5.63 8.18
C PRO A 130 31.29 -4.24 7.69
N LYS A 131 31.31 -4.02 6.38
CA LYS A 131 31.68 -2.76 5.73
C LYS A 131 30.63 -1.65 5.89
N TRP A 132 29.35 -2.01 6.02
CA TRP A 132 28.23 -1.07 5.95
C TRP A 132 27.39 -1.03 7.23
N LYS A 133 27.91 -1.62 8.32
CA LYS A 133 27.26 -1.58 9.64
C LYS A 133 27.17 -0.14 10.15
N PRO A 134 26.02 0.29 10.72
CA PRO A 134 25.90 1.62 11.31
C PRO A 134 26.91 1.81 12.46
N LYS A 135 27.59 2.96 12.49
CA LYS A 135 28.51 3.29 13.57
C LYS A 135 27.74 3.67 14.85
N ARG A 136 28.23 3.28 16.02
CA ARG A 136 27.57 3.49 17.33
C ARG A 136 27.19 4.95 17.58
N PHE A 137 28.05 5.91 17.24
CA PHE A 137 27.76 7.34 17.45
C PHE A 137 26.64 7.87 16.54
N VAL A 138 26.44 7.29 15.35
CA VAL A 138 25.35 7.66 14.44
C VAL A 138 24.02 7.14 14.99
N VAL A 139 24.00 5.89 15.45
CA VAL A 139 22.80 5.26 16.02
C VAL A 139 22.39 5.92 17.33
N LYS A 140 23.34 6.36 18.16
CA LYS A 140 23.04 6.98 19.46
C LYS A 140 22.81 8.49 19.42
N ASN A 141 23.01 9.16 18.28
CA ASN A 141 22.72 10.58 18.16
C ASN A 141 21.19 10.81 18.11
N ALA A 142 20.59 11.01 19.27
CA ALA A 142 19.14 11.19 19.42
C ALA A 142 18.64 12.48 18.77
N GLU A 143 19.41 13.58 18.86
CA GLU A 143 19.04 14.87 18.29
C GLU A 143 18.99 14.82 16.77
N SER A 144 20.04 14.29 16.13
CA SER A 144 20.08 14.14 14.67
C SER A 144 18.95 13.22 14.19
N ARG A 145 18.73 12.10 14.87
CA ARG A 145 17.63 11.18 14.53
C ARG A 145 16.28 11.87 14.66
N LEU A 146 16.01 12.54 15.79
CA LEU A 146 14.76 13.26 16.02
C LEU A 146 14.52 14.33 14.96
N ASN A 147 15.51 15.16 14.68
CA ASN A 147 15.40 16.22 13.67
C ASN A 147 15.15 15.64 12.27
N HIS A 148 15.82 14.55 11.91
CA HIS A 148 15.60 13.86 10.63
C HIS A 148 14.21 13.21 10.53
N HIS A 149 13.71 12.58 11.58
CA HIS A 149 12.35 12.02 11.57
C HIS A 149 11.29 13.11 11.51
N LEU A 150 11.44 14.19 12.29
CA LEU A 150 10.51 15.31 12.25
C LEU A 150 10.52 15.99 10.88
N SER A 151 11.68 16.21 10.28
CA SER A 151 11.77 16.79 8.93
C SER A 151 11.18 15.86 7.88
N THR A 152 11.50 14.56 7.91
CA THR A 152 10.95 13.56 6.98
C THR A 152 9.43 13.49 7.09
N ILE A 153 8.86 13.43 8.29
CA ILE A 153 7.40 13.40 8.49
C ILE A 153 6.75 14.69 7.96
N ARG A 154 7.38 15.85 8.16
CA ARG A 154 6.89 17.13 7.62
C ARG A 154 6.91 17.15 6.09
N VAL A 155 8.01 16.70 5.47
CA VAL A 155 8.14 16.62 4.01
C VAL A 155 7.12 15.63 3.44
N SER A 156 6.91 14.47 4.08
CA SER A 156 5.88 13.51 3.68
C SER A 156 4.48 14.10 3.79
N SER A 157 4.17 14.84 4.86
CA SER A 157 2.88 15.52 5.02
C SER A 157 2.67 16.59 3.94
N LEU A 158 3.71 17.33 3.58
CA LEU A 158 3.63 18.35 2.53
C LEU A 158 3.45 17.70 1.14
N ALA A 159 4.18 16.62 0.85
CA ALA A 159 4.00 15.84 -0.37
C ALA A 159 2.59 15.25 -0.45
N TRP A 160 2.03 14.77 0.67
CA TRP A 160 0.66 14.29 0.74
C TRP A 160 -0.37 15.39 0.49
N MET A 161 -0.18 16.59 1.07
CA MET A 161 -1.00 17.76 0.75
C MET A 161 -0.94 18.09 -0.75
N GLY A 162 0.25 18.05 -1.34
CA GLY A 162 0.44 18.22 -2.78
C GLY A 162 -0.38 17.21 -3.59
N HIS A 163 -0.32 15.92 -3.24
CA HIS A 163 -1.16 14.87 -3.85
C HIS A 163 -2.66 15.19 -3.72
N LEU A 164 -3.12 15.61 -2.53
CA LEU A 164 -4.52 15.94 -2.32
C LEU A 164 -4.98 17.12 -3.20
N VAL A 165 -4.20 18.19 -3.27
CA VAL A 165 -4.55 19.39 -4.03
C VAL A 165 -4.49 19.16 -5.54
N HIS A 166 -3.48 18.42 -6.01
CA HIS A 166 -3.21 18.27 -7.44
C HIS A 166 -3.85 17.03 -8.08
N ALA A 167 -4.20 16.00 -7.30
CA ALA A 167 -4.80 14.77 -7.83
C ALA A 167 -6.19 14.51 -7.24
N THR A 168 -6.32 14.53 -5.91
CA THR A 168 -7.55 14.10 -5.23
C THR A 168 -8.71 15.09 -5.40
N ILE A 169 -8.49 16.39 -5.14
CA ILE A 169 -9.53 17.41 -5.26
C ILE A 169 -10.06 17.51 -6.70
N PRO A 170 -9.21 17.57 -7.75
CA PRO A 170 -9.67 17.52 -9.13
C PRO A 170 -10.54 16.28 -9.43
N ALA A 171 -10.08 15.08 -9.06
CA ALA A 171 -10.85 13.84 -9.26
C ALA A 171 -12.19 13.84 -8.52
N SER A 172 -12.25 14.40 -7.30
CA SER A 172 -13.50 14.53 -6.54
C SER A 172 -14.50 15.49 -7.19
N ARG A 173 -14.01 16.57 -7.82
CA ARG A 173 -14.86 17.55 -8.51
C ARG A 173 -15.37 16.98 -9.82
N GLU A 174 -14.55 16.26 -10.57
CA GLU A 174 -14.97 15.57 -11.79
C GLU A 174 -15.98 14.46 -11.51
N SER A 175 -15.88 13.74 -10.39
CA SER A 175 -16.90 12.76 -9.99
C SER A 175 -18.20 13.43 -9.49
N THR A 176 -18.10 14.58 -8.82
CA THR A 176 -19.28 15.37 -8.39
C THR A 176 -19.98 16.06 -9.57
N LEU A 177 -19.21 16.60 -10.52
CA LEU A 177 -19.68 17.22 -11.78
C LEU A 177 -19.89 16.18 -12.89
N GLY A 178 -19.52 14.92 -12.64
CA GLY A 178 -19.55 13.78 -13.55
C GLY A 178 -20.95 13.29 -13.90
N GLY A 179 -21.98 13.87 -13.30
CA GLY A 179 -23.35 13.78 -13.80
C GLY A 179 -23.66 14.77 -14.94
N ILE A 180 -22.94 15.89 -15.05
CA ILE A 180 -23.25 16.95 -16.04
C ILE A 180 -22.24 16.94 -17.21
N ILE A 181 -20.95 16.77 -16.96
CA ILE A 181 -19.92 16.86 -18.02
C ILE A 181 -19.69 15.52 -18.73
N SER A 182 -19.78 14.39 -18.03
CA SER A 182 -19.69 13.06 -18.67
C SER A 182 -20.89 12.81 -19.62
N TYR A 183 -22.07 13.33 -19.26
CA TYR A 183 -23.27 13.29 -20.11
C TYR A 183 -23.12 14.07 -21.43
N LEU A 184 -22.34 15.15 -21.41
CA LEU A 184 -22.06 15.97 -22.59
C LEU A 184 -20.91 15.41 -23.44
N TYR A 185 -19.88 14.81 -22.82
CA TYR A 185 -18.74 14.28 -23.56
C TYR A 185 -19.02 12.93 -24.25
N TYR A 186 -19.94 12.11 -23.72
CA TYR A 186 -20.33 10.83 -24.33
C TYR A 186 -21.52 10.89 -25.31
N ARG A 187 -22.17 12.05 -25.50
CA ARG A 187 -23.34 12.20 -26.40
C ARG A 187 -23.09 13.03 -27.65
N ILE A 188 -21.88 13.54 -27.89
CA ILE A 188 -21.56 14.11 -29.21
C ILE A 188 -21.36 12.93 -30.17
N PRO A 189 -22.25 12.74 -31.17
CA PRO A 189 -22.01 11.74 -32.19
C PRO A 189 -20.70 12.14 -32.87
N LYS A 190 -19.71 11.25 -32.89
CA LYS A 190 -18.61 11.40 -33.83
C LYS A 190 -19.22 11.20 -35.21
N GLY A 191 -19.55 12.33 -35.86
CA GLY A 191 -19.88 12.39 -37.28
C GLY A 191 -18.68 11.98 -38.12
#